data_AF-A0A947ADH2-F1
#
_entry.id   AF-A0A947ADH2-F1
#
_cell.length_a   1.000
_cell.length_b   1.000
_cell.length_c   1.000
_cell.angle_alpha   90.00
_cell.angle_beta   90.00
_cell.angle_gamma   90.00
#
_symmetry.space_group_name_H-M   'P 1'
#
loop_
_entity.id
_entity.type
_entity.pdbx_description
1 polymer ?
#
loop_
_entity_poly.entity_id
_entity_poly.type
_entity_poly.pdbx_seq_one_letter_code
_entity_poly.pdbx_strand_id
1 'polypeptide(L)' 'FFQRPEMHKIHHKEGVHYNNFSDLPLWDMLFGTYENPKEKEDMACGFCDTKERKFVKILSFKNVNKPYRKSK' A
#
# COMPACT_ATOMS: atom_id res chain seq x y z
N PHE A 1 -1.27 15.23 -15.25
CA PHE A 1 -0.60 14.27 -14.34
C PHE A 1 -1.45 13.01 -14.29
N PHE A 2 -0.90 11.85 -14.64
CA PHE A 2 -1.64 10.57 -14.72
C PHE A 2 -1.01 9.53 -13.79
N GLN A 3 -1.83 8.66 -13.19
CA GLN A 3 -1.33 7.62 -12.29
C GLN A 3 -0.63 6.52 -13.10
N ARG A 4 0.61 6.17 -12.72
CA ARG A 4 1.42 5.14 -13.36
C ARG A 4 1.35 3.84 -12.54
N PRO A 5 1.47 2.66 -13.17
CA PRO A 5 1.53 1.39 -12.44
C PRO A 5 2.64 1.37 -11.37
N GLU A 6 3.78 1.99 -11.64
CA GLU A 6 4.89 2.05 -10.69
C GLU A 6 4.55 2.87 -9.44
N MET A 7 3.81 3.98 -9.62
CA MET A 7 3.30 4.80 -8.51
C MET A 7 2.27 4.02 -7.69
N HIS A 8 1.34 3.36 -8.35
CA HIS A 8 0.33 2.55 -7.66
C HIS A 8 0.96 1.36 -6.92
N LYS A 9 2.07 0.81 -7.42
CA LYS A 9 2.80 -0.28 -6.76
C LYS A 9 3.32 0.11 -5.36
N ILE A 10 3.75 1.37 -5.18
CA ILE A 10 4.21 1.90 -3.87
C ILE A 10 3.10 1.79 -2.82
N HIS A 11 1.86 2.11 -3.19
CA HIS A 11 0.70 1.98 -2.30
C HIS A 11 0.48 0.53 -1.83
N HIS A 12 0.80 -0.45 -2.67
CA HIS A 12 0.64 -1.89 -2.37
C HIS A 12 1.86 -2.53 -1.70
N LYS A 13 2.92 -1.76 -1.40
CA LYS A 13 4.16 -2.30 -0.84
C LYS A 13 3.88 -3.04 0.48
N GLU A 14 4.40 -4.26 0.61
CA GLU A 14 4.13 -5.12 1.76
C GLU A 14 4.53 -4.42 3.07
N GLY A 15 3.59 -4.36 4.02
CA GLY A 15 3.82 -3.79 5.34
C GLY A 15 3.94 -2.26 5.37
N VAL A 16 3.80 -1.59 4.23
CA VAL A 16 3.77 -0.14 4.11
C VAL A 16 2.36 0.28 3.72
N HIS A 17 1.76 1.17 4.50
CA HIS A 17 0.42 1.72 4.26
C HIS A 17 0.49 3.24 4.21
N TYR A 18 1.41 3.74 3.38
CA TYR A 18 1.70 5.17 3.27
C TYR A 18 2.12 5.50 1.84
N ASN A 19 1.89 6.74 1.42
CA ASN A 19 2.07 7.29 0.07
C ASN A 19 1.04 6.86 -0.98
N ASN A 20 0.90 7.71 -2.01
CA ASN A 20 0.11 7.54 -3.23
C ASN A 20 -1.32 7.08 -2.97
N PHE A 21 -2.01 7.80 -2.10
CA PHE A 21 -3.36 7.45 -1.64
C PHE A 21 -4.44 7.77 -2.68
N SER A 22 -4.19 8.75 -3.55
CA SER A 22 -5.22 9.27 -4.43
C SER A 22 -5.12 8.72 -5.85
N ASP A 23 -6.28 8.58 -6.49
CA ASP A 23 -6.38 8.29 -7.92
C ASP A 23 -5.84 9.46 -8.78
N LEU A 24 -5.96 10.69 -8.28
CA LEU A 24 -5.36 11.89 -8.88
C LEU A 24 -4.09 12.28 -8.10
N PRO A 25 -2.88 12.09 -8.66
CA PRO A 25 -1.63 12.35 -7.94
C PRO A 25 -1.45 13.78 -7.45
N LEU A 26 -2.23 14.74 -7.98
CA LEU A 26 -2.23 16.13 -7.54
C LEU A 26 -2.44 16.26 -6.03
N TRP A 27 -3.32 15.44 -5.45
CA TRP A 27 -3.60 15.48 -4.02
C TRP A 27 -2.41 14.98 -3.21
N ASP A 28 -1.78 13.89 -3.64
CA ASP A 28 -0.56 13.39 -3.01
C ASP A 28 0.60 14.38 -3.12
N MET A 29 0.69 15.13 -4.21
CA MET A 29 1.69 16.21 -4.34
C MET A 29 1.43 17.35 -3.38
N LEU A 30 0.16 17.76 -3.24
CA LEU A 30 -0.25 18.85 -2.35
C LEU A 30 0.03 18.51 -0.89
N PHE A 31 -0.18 17.26 -0.49
CA PHE A 31 -0.03 16.81 0.89
C PHE A 31 1.30 16.10 1.19
N GLY A 32 2.22 16.03 0.22
CA GLY A 32 3.55 15.47 0.41
C GLY A 32 3.61 13.95 0.56
N THR A 33 2.64 13.24 -0.01
CA THR A 33 2.54 11.76 -0.02
C THR A 33 2.80 11.18 -1.41
N TYR A 34 3.26 12.00 -2.36
CA TYR A 34 3.55 11.61 -3.73
C TYR A 34 4.94 10.98 -3.87
N GLU A 35 4.99 9.78 -4.44
CA GLU A 35 6.20 9.04 -4.75
C GLU A 35 6.13 8.44 -6.16
N ASN A 36 7.13 8.69 -6.99
CA ASN A 36 7.16 8.20 -8.37
C ASN A 36 8.54 7.66 -8.73
N PRO A 37 8.75 6.34 -8.58
CA PRO A 37 10.01 5.73 -8.94
C PRO A 37 10.26 5.83 -10.45
N LYS A 38 11.52 6.12 -10.81
CA LYS A 38 11.93 6.25 -12.21
C LYS A 38 11.85 4.91 -12.94
N GLU A 39 12.21 3.83 -12.25
CA GLU A 39 12.22 2.46 -12.76
C GLU A 39 11.25 1.58 -11.98
N LYS A 40 10.95 0.41 -12.54
CA LYS A 40 10.14 -0.60 -11.88
C LYS A 40 10.96 -1.23 -10.75
N GLU A 41 10.62 -0.92 -9.51
CA GLU A 41 11.26 -1.54 -8.35
C GLU A 41 10.70 -2.93 -8.07
N ASP A 42 11.58 -3.90 -7.84
CA ASP A 42 11.22 -5.20 -7.28
C ASP A 42 10.99 -5.08 -5.76
N MET A 43 9.76 -4.72 -5.42
CA MET A 43 9.25 -4.72 -4.06
C MET A 43 8.21 -5.83 -3.88
N ALA A 44 8.19 -6.45 -2.69
CA ALA A 44 7.09 -7.30 -2.27
C ALA A 44 5.81 -6.45 -2.12
N CYS A 45 4.67 -6.99 -2.57
CA CYS A 45 3.38 -6.33 -2.55
C CYS A 45 2.32 -7.19 -1.85
N GLY A 46 1.35 -6.54 -1.21
CA GLY A 46 0.20 -7.21 -0.62
C GLY A 46 0.47 -7.80 0.76
N PHE A 47 -0.06 -9.00 1.00
CA PHE A 47 0.10 -9.72 2.25
C PHE A 47 1.33 -10.62 2.20
N CYS A 48 2.09 -10.70 3.30
CA CYS A 48 3.12 -11.74 3.42
C CYS A 48 2.48 -13.14 3.41
N ASP A 49 3.24 -14.16 2.99
CA ASP A 49 2.77 -15.54 2.78
C ASP A 49 1.90 -16.06 3.94
N THR A 50 2.34 -15.85 5.18
CA THR A 50 1.59 -16.29 6.38
C THR A 50 0.22 -15.62 6.57
N LYS A 51 0.05 -14.40 6.07
CA LYS A 51 -1.22 -13.64 6.12
C LYS A 51 -2.07 -13.94 4.91
N GLU A 52 -1.48 -14.04 3.73
CA GLU A 52 -2.18 -14.37 2.48
C GLU A 52 -2.95 -15.69 2.61
N ARG A 53 -2.33 -16.70 3.25
CA ARG A 53 -2.97 -18.01 3.54
C ARG A 53 -4.20 -17.93 4.46
N LYS A 54 -4.47 -16.80 5.12
CA LYS A 54 -5.66 -16.61 5.98
C LYS A 54 -6.91 -16.24 5.18
N PHE A 55 -7.08 -16.82 3.99
CA PHE A 55 -8.10 -16.48 3.00
C PHE A 55 -9.53 -16.46 3.57
N VAL A 56 -9.94 -17.48 4.32
CA VAL A 56 -11.28 -17.54 4.96
C VAL A 56 -11.50 -16.40 5.96
N LYS A 57 -10.45 -15.98 6.67
CA LYS A 57 -10.54 -14.83 7.60
C LYS A 57 -10.72 -13.53 6.81
N ILE A 58 -10.01 -13.37 5.69
CA ILE A 58 -10.14 -12.21 4.81
C ILE A 58 -11.57 -12.15 4.22
N LEU A 59 -12.11 -13.26 3.70
CA LEU A 59 -13.47 -13.32 3.16
C LEU A 59 -14.56 -13.08 4.23
N SER A 60 -14.27 -13.35 5.50
CA SER A 60 -15.15 -13.02 6.63
C SER A 60 -14.86 -11.64 7.23
N PHE A 61 -14.17 -10.77 6.47
CA PHE A 61 -13.83 -9.39 6.85
C PHE A 61 -13.04 -9.26 8.16
N LYS A 62 -12.34 -10.32 8.59
CA LYS A 62 -11.48 -10.28 9.76
C LYS A 62 -10.12 -9.67 9.40
N ASN A 63 -9.70 -8.67 10.17
CA ASN A 63 -8.37 -8.08 10.02
C ASN A 63 -7.27 -9.13 10.32
N VAL A 64 -6.42 -9.41 9.33
CA VAL A 64 -5.30 -10.35 9.43
C VAL A 64 -3.94 -9.65 9.61
N ASN A 65 -3.94 -8.33 9.62
CA ASN A 65 -2.77 -7.51 9.91
C ASN A 65 -2.54 -7.37 11.41
N LYS A 66 -1.32 -6.95 11.79
CA LYS A 66 -1.06 -6.55 13.18
C LYS A 66 -1.87 -5.28 13.43
N PRO A 67 -2.57 -5.16 14.58
CA PRO A 67 -3.19 -3.90 14.95
C PRO A 67 -2.12 -2.81 15.00
N TYR A 68 -2.42 -1.61 14.49
CA TYR A 68 -1.53 -0.47 14.64
C TYR A 68 -1.26 -0.26 16.13
N ARG A 69 0.02 -0.15 16.49
CA ARG A 69 0.41 0.20 17.86
C ARG A 69 -0.14 1.60 18.10
N LYS A 70 -1.06 1.78 19.06
CA LYS A 70 -1.42 3.12 19.53
C LYS A 70 -0.12 3.80 19.96
N SER A 71 0.20 4.98 19.43
CA SER A 71 1.22 5.80 20.08
C SER A 71 0.68 6.12 21.47
N LYS A 72 1.54 5.98 22.49
CA LYS A 72 1.24 6.50 23.82
C LYS A 72 1.17 8.02 23.76
#